data_AF-A0A0Q4ZC54-F1
#
_entry.id   AF-A0A0Q4ZC54-F1
#
_cell.length_a   1.000
_cell.length_b   1.000
_cell.length_c   1.000
_cell.angle_alpha   90.00
_cell.angle_beta   90.00
_cell.angle_gamma   90.00
#
_symmetry.space_group_name_H-M   'P 1'
#
loop_
_entity.id
_entity.type
_entity.pdbx_description
1 polymer ?
#
loop_
_entity_poly.entity_id
_entity_poly.type
_entity_poly.pdbx_seq_one_letter_code
_entity_poly.pdbx_strand_id
1 'polypeptide(L)'
;MERDALAAQIAHLSVLHPARSRGLVTLMGYNFEQSIDVRPRDLPRALRTFEATHVSLQRFHDTRQGEGLAKISAFAWFDCEITEASPFFGMPPEEIAGILLSRFDENGVPRPSHITFSGRGIWGVWQPERPLPASAQRRVKRALHHFWGGSLKSGRGSRDEAVQAKADRLKAMWDGMDLDMAVGDMPRVYRLAGTRNEKSGETVRLVWPSSWAEVERQDFEVFADAVMPFSRMETEAYLAECNANRAALAAQAAAEGRTQQAPRVTNHGTGFYGAIADELLKVAAHLGPQGLKDGRIRGRIAHHIASAWAYSGAGGDAEEWAAKLAPYCVGYKLTEANLRAYLRPVEKRLRRAEAGETSTWGDGTRSTVYGYSTARIIDEIGITQALARELGLVRLMPTGGDYRPMTPAERAAKARAARGCQTKAELARLDQVMAQTCWKMALEGLNVTETAQVLGITRATVRRYIDIIELDVSIEYTGPVTETEIAPLAAAIDDTSTDEVVTPRHATLGVVLPASAAPTLPPAKAPNRRLSAKAEARKALERTARLALLTEHFLVADLSSRQYIEWHRVDVQQLEAAQAEALRTLQWEVEDGCRHIVQPYRNAEVRAAMANPRPAPCGSRPRVLH
;
A
#
# COMPACT_ATOMS: atom_id res chain seq x y z
N MET A 1 -1.65 -13.56 -43.06
CA MET A 1 -0.97 -12.46 -42.33
C MET A 1 -1.95 -11.68 -41.45
N GLU A 2 -2.91 -10.90 -41.98
CA GLU A 2 -3.88 -10.15 -41.14
C GLU A 2 -4.78 -11.06 -40.28
N ARG A 3 -5.23 -12.19 -40.85
CA ARG A 3 -6.04 -13.17 -40.11
C ARG A 3 -5.27 -13.83 -38.95
N ASP A 4 -3.99 -14.12 -39.16
CA ASP A 4 -3.14 -14.77 -38.16
C ASP A 4 -2.75 -13.80 -37.04
N ALA A 5 -2.45 -12.55 -37.41
CA ALA A 5 -2.23 -11.45 -36.48
C ALA A 5 -3.46 -11.24 -35.57
N LEU A 6 -4.66 -11.19 -36.17
CA LEU A 6 -5.91 -11.07 -35.43
C LEU A 6 -6.15 -12.27 -34.50
N ALA A 7 -5.91 -13.49 -34.98
CA ALA A 7 -6.05 -14.69 -34.17
C ALA A 7 -5.12 -14.65 -32.94
N ALA A 8 -3.87 -14.18 -33.12
CA ALA A 8 -2.91 -13.99 -32.04
C ALA A 8 -3.37 -12.92 -31.04
N GLN A 9 -3.91 -11.79 -31.50
CA GLN A 9 -4.48 -10.75 -30.62
C GLN A 9 -5.61 -11.29 -29.76
N ILE A 10 -6.59 -11.96 -30.39
CA ILE A 10 -7.75 -12.52 -29.69
C ILE A 10 -7.31 -13.58 -28.68
N ALA A 11 -6.37 -14.45 -29.04
CA ALA A 11 -5.85 -15.49 -28.17
C ALA A 11 -5.13 -14.88 -26.96
N HIS A 12 -4.23 -13.91 -27.17
CA HIS A 12 -3.55 -13.20 -26.09
C HIS A 12 -4.53 -12.51 -25.14
N LEU A 13 -5.52 -11.79 -25.68
CA LEU A 13 -6.56 -11.14 -24.87
C LEU A 13 -7.38 -12.14 -24.06
N SER A 14 -7.71 -13.28 -24.64
CA SER A 14 -8.52 -14.31 -23.97
C SER A 14 -7.75 -14.97 -22.82
N VAL A 15 -6.45 -15.18 -23.01
CA VAL A 15 -5.53 -15.69 -21.98
C VAL A 15 -5.36 -14.67 -20.85
N LEU A 16 -5.06 -13.41 -21.20
CA LEU A 16 -4.83 -12.33 -20.23
C LEU A 16 -6.10 -11.96 -19.45
N HIS A 17 -7.22 -11.85 -20.17
CA HIS A 17 -8.52 -11.39 -19.65
C HIS A 17 -9.66 -12.29 -20.11
N PRO A 18 -9.92 -13.41 -19.41
CA PRO A 18 -11.00 -14.33 -19.76
C PRO A 18 -12.36 -13.62 -19.81
N ALA A 19 -13.21 -13.98 -20.78
CA ALA A 19 -14.46 -13.28 -21.08
C ALA A 19 -15.39 -13.07 -19.87
N ARG A 20 -15.47 -14.03 -18.94
CA ARG A 20 -16.34 -13.98 -17.75
C ARG A 20 -15.72 -13.27 -16.55
N SER A 21 -14.57 -12.62 -16.74
CA SER A 21 -13.81 -12.02 -15.65
C SER A 21 -14.34 -10.60 -15.32
N ARG A 22 -14.28 -10.22 -14.02
CA ARG A 22 -14.80 -8.93 -13.53
C ARG A 22 -13.79 -7.80 -13.72
N GLY A 23 -14.28 -6.61 -14.05
CA GLY A 23 -13.49 -5.40 -14.25
C GLY A 23 -13.42 -5.02 -15.73
N LEU A 24 -12.84 -3.86 -16.00
CA LEU A 24 -12.57 -3.31 -17.33
C LEU A 24 -11.11 -3.53 -17.69
N VAL A 25 -10.87 -3.75 -18.97
CA VAL A 25 -9.55 -3.89 -19.59
C VAL A 25 -9.31 -2.65 -20.41
N THR A 26 -8.14 -2.06 -20.26
CA THR A 26 -7.78 -0.87 -21.03
C THR A 26 -6.99 -1.30 -22.26
N LEU A 27 -7.51 -0.95 -23.44
CA LEU A 27 -6.82 -1.08 -24.72
C LEU A 27 -6.30 0.29 -25.12
N MET A 28 -5.08 0.35 -25.66
CA MET A 28 -4.44 1.61 -26.06
C MET A 28 -3.87 1.51 -27.47
N GLY A 29 -3.95 2.62 -28.20
CA GLY A 29 -3.24 2.81 -29.47
C GLY A 29 -1.75 3.08 -29.25
N TYR A 30 -1.00 3.18 -30.36
CA TYR A 30 0.46 3.34 -30.32
C TYR A 30 0.93 4.60 -29.57
N ASN A 31 0.26 5.73 -29.77
CA ASN A 31 0.62 7.01 -29.13
C ASN A 31 0.14 7.13 -27.68
N PHE A 32 -0.56 6.12 -27.12
CA PHE A 32 -1.18 6.16 -25.79
C PHE A 32 -2.21 7.29 -25.55
N GLU A 33 -2.44 8.18 -26.52
CA GLU A 33 -3.42 9.27 -26.45
C GLU A 33 -4.85 8.78 -26.43
N GLN A 34 -5.12 7.67 -27.12
CA GLN A 34 -6.42 7.04 -27.17
C GLN A 34 -6.40 5.76 -26.34
N SER A 35 -7.30 5.70 -25.37
CA SER A 35 -7.57 4.49 -24.59
C SER A 35 -9.07 4.22 -24.54
N ILE A 36 -9.41 2.95 -24.48
CA ILE A 36 -10.78 2.51 -24.25
C ILE A 36 -10.81 1.45 -23.16
N ASP A 37 -11.83 1.54 -22.32
CA ASP A 37 -12.07 0.58 -21.26
C ASP A 37 -13.20 -0.35 -21.68
N VAL A 38 -12.87 -1.63 -21.86
CA VAL A 38 -13.76 -2.65 -22.42
C VAL A 38 -13.94 -3.77 -21.41
N ARG A 39 -15.15 -4.35 -21.33
CA ARG A 39 -15.35 -5.54 -20.51
C ARG A 39 -14.71 -6.75 -21.20
N PRO A 40 -14.11 -7.70 -20.46
CA PRO A 40 -13.49 -8.89 -21.04
C PRO A 40 -14.37 -9.64 -22.06
N ARG A 41 -15.67 -9.81 -21.79
CA ARG A 41 -16.62 -10.46 -22.71
C ARG A 41 -16.83 -9.73 -24.05
N ASP A 42 -16.54 -8.44 -24.07
CA ASP A 42 -16.76 -7.57 -25.23
C ASP A 42 -15.46 -7.38 -26.03
N LEU A 43 -14.29 -7.83 -25.52
CA LEU A 43 -12.98 -7.70 -26.17
C LEU A 43 -12.94 -8.28 -27.59
N PRO A 44 -13.48 -9.49 -27.89
CA PRO A 44 -13.45 -10.02 -29.25
C PRO A 44 -14.33 -9.24 -30.24
N ARG A 45 -15.23 -8.38 -29.74
CA ARG A 45 -16.21 -7.62 -30.55
C ARG A 45 -15.91 -6.13 -30.62
N ALA A 46 -15.00 -5.63 -29.80
CA ALA A 46 -14.66 -4.22 -29.81
C ALA A 46 -13.87 -3.90 -31.10
N LEU A 47 -14.45 -3.07 -31.98
CA LEU A 47 -13.84 -2.64 -33.24
C LEU A 47 -12.44 -1.99 -33.07
N ARG A 48 -12.18 -1.45 -31.89
CA ARG A 48 -10.88 -0.86 -31.53
C ARG A 48 -9.86 -1.89 -31.01
N THR A 49 -10.26 -3.14 -30.77
CA THR A 49 -9.30 -4.23 -30.51
C THR A 49 -8.35 -4.42 -31.69
N PHE A 50 -8.84 -4.18 -32.92
CA PHE A 50 -8.06 -4.27 -34.15
C PHE A 50 -7.02 -3.13 -34.31
N GLU A 51 -7.31 -1.96 -33.75
CA GLU A 51 -6.42 -0.78 -33.76
C GLU A 51 -5.54 -0.70 -32.50
N ALA A 52 -5.86 -1.47 -31.47
CA ALA A 52 -5.13 -1.46 -30.22
C ALA A 52 -3.76 -2.11 -30.41
N THR A 53 -2.72 -1.40 -30.01
CA THR A 53 -1.35 -1.92 -30.01
C THR A 53 -0.95 -2.41 -28.62
N HIS A 54 -1.62 -1.96 -27.56
CA HIS A 54 -1.34 -2.33 -26.18
C HIS A 54 -2.59 -2.70 -25.39
N VAL A 55 -2.40 -3.52 -24.35
CA VAL A 55 -3.41 -3.98 -23.40
C VAL A 55 -2.89 -3.86 -21.97
N SER A 56 -3.75 -3.46 -21.03
CA SER A 56 -3.42 -3.49 -19.60
C SER A 56 -3.21 -4.91 -19.10
N LEU A 57 -2.20 -5.12 -18.26
CA LEU A 57 -2.00 -6.41 -17.59
C LEU A 57 -3.12 -6.72 -16.60
N GLN A 58 -3.67 -5.68 -15.98
CA GLN A 58 -4.68 -5.80 -14.92
C GLN A 58 -6.06 -5.34 -15.37
N ARG A 59 -7.05 -5.52 -14.48
CA ARG A 59 -8.44 -5.08 -14.67
C ARG A 59 -8.83 -4.03 -13.65
N PHE A 60 -9.64 -3.06 -14.08
CA PHE A 60 -10.01 -1.88 -13.31
C PHE A 60 -11.52 -1.76 -13.09
N HIS A 61 -11.95 -0.97 -12.11
CA HIS A 61 -13.37 -0.66 -11.89
C HIS A 61 -13.86 0.38 -12.88
N ASP A 62 -13.02 1.37 -13.15
CA ASP A 62 -13.23 2.49 -14.04
C ASP A 62 -11.96 2.71 -14.88
N THR A 63 -11.11 3.64 -14.46
CA THR A 63 -9.92 4.08 -15.17
C THR A 63 -8.70 3.25 -14.79
N ARG A 64 -7.74 3.16 -15.72
CA ARG A 64 -6.44 2.50 -15.54
C ARG A 64 -5.56 3.26 -14.54
N GLN A 65 -5.82 3.07 -13.26
CA GLN A 65 -5.05 3.66 -12.15
C GLN A 65 -4.77 2.61 -11.08
N GLY A 66 -3.71 2.82 -10.29
CA GLY A 66 -3.33 1.91 -9.21
C GLY A 66 -4.44 1.70 -8.18
N GLU A 67 -5.23 2.73 -7.90
CA GLU A 67 -6.37 2.74 -6.96
C GLU A 67 -7.66 2.20 -7.59
N GLY A 68 -7.79 2.31 -8.91
CA GLY A 68 -8.92 1.80 -9.69
C GLY A 68 -8.86 0.29 -9.92
N LEU A 69 -7.91 -0.44 -9.34
CA LEU A 69 -7.69 -1.86 -9.56
C LEU A 69 -8.88 -2.69 -9.08
N ALA A 70 -9.52 -3.43 -9.98
CA ALA A 70 -10.61 -4.35 -9.66
C ALA A 70 -10.09 -5.76 -9.35
N LYS A 71 -9.18 -6.25 -10.19
CA LYS A 71 -8.58 -7.58 -10.09
C LYS A 71 -7.17 -7.59 -10.67
N ILE A 72 -6.32 -8.38 -10.03
CA ILE A 72 -4.97 -8.66 -10.52
C ILE A 72 -5.07 -9.89 -11.43
N SER A 73 -4.81 -9.68 -12.72
CA SER A 73 -4.75 -10.71 -13.76
C SER A 73 -3.33 -11.22 -14.02
N ALA A 74 -2.31 -10.46 -13.60
CA ALA A 74 -0.91 -10.85 -13.63
C ALA A 74 -0.23 -10.45 -12.32
N PHE A 75 0.42 -11.37 -11.62
CA PHE A 75 1.05 -11.08 -10.33
C PHE A 75 2.58 -10.89 -10.42
N ALA A 76 3.19 -11.26 -11.54
CA ALA A 76 4.59 -10.94 -11.83
C ALA A 76 4.78 -10.77 -13.33
N TRP A 77 5.79 -9.98 -13.69
CA TRP A 77 6.18 -9.75 -15.07
C TRP A 77 7.64 -9.29 -15.14
N PHE A 78 8.23 -9.35 -16.32
CA PHE A 78 9.53 -8.75 -16.60
C PHE A 78 9.55 -8.13 -17.99
N ASP A 79 10.37 -7.10 -18.14
CA ASP A 79 10.58 -6.38 -19.40
C ASP A 79 12.08 -6.32 -19.65
N CYS A 80 12.58 -7.17 -20.56
CA CYS A 80 13.99 -7.24 -20.90
C CYS A 80 14.19 -6.70 -22.32
N GLU A 81 14.88 -5.57 -22.46
CA GLU A 81 15.33 -5.10 -23.77
C GLU A 81 16.58 -5.90 -24.21
N ILE A 82 16.66 -6.21 -25.50
CA ILE A 82 17.83 -6.85 -26.11
C ILE A 82 18.49 -5.77 -26.97
N THR A 83 19.41 -5.03 -26.35
CA THR A 83 20.20 -3.98 -27.01
C THR A 83 21.47 -4.57 -27.63
N GLU A 84 22.16 -3.81 -28.49
CA GLU A 84 23.44 -4.22 -29.09
C GLU A 84 24.52 -4.55 -28.05
N ALA A 85 24.44 -3.95 -26.86
CA ALA A 85 25.36 -4.22 -25.76
C ALA A 85 25.02 -5.51 -24.98
N SER A 86 23.86 -6.10 -25.22
CA SER A 86 23.46 -7.35 -24.55
C SER A 86 24.23 -8.54 -25.13
N PRO A 87 24.72 -9.49 -24.30
CA PRO A 87 25.28 -10.75 -24.78
C PRO A 87 24.28 -11.61 -25.56
N PHE A 88 22.98 -11.28 -25.52
CA PHE A 88 21.92 -11.96 -26.25
C PHE A 88 21.57 -11.27 -27.57
N PHE A 89 22.28 -10.21 -27.95
CA PHE A 89 22.02 -9.52 -29.21
C PHE A 89 22.22 -10.45 -30.41
N GLY A 90 21.26 -10.43 -31.34
CA GLY A 90 21.25 -11.30 -32.52
C GLY A 90 20.80 -12.74 -32.27
N MET A 91 20.62 -13.15 -31.01
CA MET A 91 20.10 -14.47 -30.67
C MET A 91 18.58 -14.54 -30.96
N PRO A 92 18.06 -15.68 -31.46
CA PRO A 92 16.63 -15.88 -31.63
C PRO A 92 15.86 -15.72 -30.30
N PRO A 93 14.71 -15.03 -30.27
CA PRO A 93 13.93 -14.84 -29.04
C PRO A 93 13.58 -16.13 -28.31
N GLU A 94 13.36 -17.22 -29.04
CA GLU A 94 13.10 -18.57 -28.52
C GLU A 94 14.26 -19.12 -27.69
N GLU A 95 15.48 -18.91 -28.15
CA GLU A 95 16.68 -19.37 -27.46
C GLU A 95 16.90 -18.58 -26.18
N ILE A 96 16.70 -17.26 -26.23
CA ILE A 96 16.76 -16.37 -25.06
C ILE A 96 15.68 -16.76 -24.03
N ALA A 97 14.45 -17.05 -24.49
CA ALA A 97 13.39 -17.55 -23.63
C ALA A 97 13.76 -18.91 -22.99
N GLY A 98 14.37 -19.83 -23.74
CA GLY A 98 14.90 -21.08 -23.22
C GLY A 98 15.94 -20.89 -22.11
N ILE A 99 16.87 -19.95 -22.30
CA ILE A 99 17.86 -19.57 -21.28
C ILE A 99 17.16 -19.04 -20.02
N LEU A 100 16.20 -18.13 -20.16
CA LEU A 100 15.44 -17.60 -19.01
C LEU A 100 14.66 -18.70 -18.28
N LEU A 101 14.03 -19.62 -19.01
CA LEU A 101 13.31 -20.75 -18.41
C LEU A 101 14.24 -21.66 -17.60
N SER A 102 15.41 -22.02 -18.14
CA SER A 102 16.42 -22.79 -17.40
C SER A 102 16.88 -22.06 -16.15
N ARG A 103 17.11 -20.74 -16.24
CA ARG A 103 17.47 -19.92 -15.09
C ARG A 103 16.35 -19.87 -14.04
N PHE A 104 15.08 -19.80 -14.44
CA PHE A 104 13.96 -19.88 -13.49
C PHE A 104 13.93 -21.22 -12.76
N ASP A 105 14.12 -22.33 -13.49
CA ASP A 105 14.15 -23.67 -12.92
C ASP A 105 15.31 -23.85 -11.93
N GLU A 106 16.54 -23.45 -12.30
CA GLU A 106 17.73 -23.48 -11.43
C GLU A 106 17.54 -22.65 -10.16
N ASN A 107 16.74 -21.59 -10.26
CA ASN A 107 16.42 -20.71 -9.14
C ASN A 107 15.15 -21.11 -8.37
N GLY A 108 14.50 -22.21 -8.74
CA GLY A 108 13.26 -22.67 -8.11
C GLY A 108 12.12 -21.65 -8.23
N VAL A 109 12.19 -20.75 -9.23
CA VAL A 109 11.12 -19.81 -9.54
C VAL A 109 10.17 -20.50 -10.51
N PRO A 110 8.85 -20.57 -10.22
CA PRO A 110 7.90 -21.14 -11.17
C PRO A 110 8.01 -20.47 -12.54
N ARG A 111 7.90 -21.27 -13.62
CA ARG A 111 7.95 -20.75 -14.99
C ARG A 111 6.81 -19.74 -15.24
N PRO A 112 7.03 -18.73 -16.12
CA PRO A 112 5.98 -17.80 -16.49
C PRO A 112 4.82 -18.50 -17.20
N SER A 113 3.64 -17.90 -17.13
CA SER A 113 2.47 -18.35 -17.89
C SER A 113 2.70 -18.21 -19.39
N HIS A 114 3.33 -17.11 -19.82
CA HIS A 114 3.76 -16.93 -21.19
C HIS A 114 4.91 -15.93 -21.29
N ILE A 115 5.63 -16.03 -22.40
CA ILE A 115 6.69 -15.12 -22.83
C ILE A 115 6.36 -14.64 -24.25
N THR A 116 6.43 -13.34 -24.46
CA THR A 116 6.20 -12.69 -25.77
C THR A 116 7.43 -11.91 -26.20
N PHE A 117 7.74 -11.98 -27.49
CA PHE A 117 8.69 -11.07 -28.12
C PHE A 117 7.99 -9.76 -28.45
N SER A 118 8.53 -8.65 -27.95
CA SER A 118 7.96 -7.30 -28.12
C SER A 118 8.34 -6.63 -29.44
N GLY A 119 9.22 -7.26 -30.22
CA GLY A 119 9.87 -6.67 -31.39
C GLY A 119 11.24 -6.05 -31.11
N ARG A 120 11.62 -5.88 -29.84
CA ARG A 120 12.96 -5.38 -29.40
C ARG A 120 13.55 -6.16 -28.22
N GLY A 121 12.71 -6.94 -27.55
CA GLY A 121 13.01 -7.53 -26.27
C GLY A 121 12.00 -8.61 -25.94
N ILE A 122 12.13 -9.18 -24.75
CA ILE A 122 11.30 -10.27 -24.29
C ILE A 122 10.57 -9.87 -23.02
N TRP A 123 9.28 -10.19 -22.99
CA TRP A 123 8.42 -9.97 -21.84
C TRP A 123 7.84 -11.28 -21.34
N GLY A 124 7.88 -11.50 -20.04
CA GLY A 124 7.23 -12.63 -19.39
C GLY A 124 6.12 -12.17 -18.45
N VAL A 125 5.10 -13.00 -18.31
CA VAL A 125 3.94 -12.73 -17.45
C VAL A 125 3.57 -13.97 -16.66
N TRP A 126 3.30 -13.81 -15.36
CA TRP A 126 2.72 -14.82 -14.49
C TRP A 126 1.28 -14.48 -14.16
N GLN A 127 0.38 -15.37 -14.53
CA GLN A 127 -1.05 -15.19 -14.30
C GLN A 127 -1.52 -16.12 -13.20
N PRO A 128 -2.37 -15.65 -12.27
CA PRO A 128 -2.82 -16.48 -11.19
C PRO A 128 -3.85 -17.50 -11.68
N GLU A 129 -3.84 -18.70 -11.09
CA GLU A 129 -4.90 -19.71 -11.26
C GLU A 129 -6.28 -19.13 -10.96
N ARG A 130 -6.34 -18.27 -9.94
CA ARG A 130 -7.55 -17.56 -9.52
C ARG A 130 -7.29 -16.06 -9.46
N PRO A 131 -8.16 -15.21 -10.05
CA PRO A 131 -7.97 -13.76 -10.01
C PRO A 131 -7.77 -13.21 -8.60
N LEU A 132 -6.59 -12.64 -8.32
CA LEU A 132 -6.28 -12.11 -6.99
C LEU A 132 -7.08 -10.83 -6.72
N PRO A 133 -7.51 -10.59 -5.47
CA PRO A 133 -8.18 -9.35 -5.10
C PRO A 133 -7.23 -8.16 -5.17
N ALA A 134 -7.78 -6.96 -5.37
CA ALA A 134 -7.00 -5.72 -5.37
C ALA A 134 -6.23 -5.50 -4.05
N SER A 135 -6.73 -6.02 -2.92
CA SER A 135 -6.04 -5.96 -1.62
C SER A 135 -4.67 -6.67 -1.61
N ALA A 136 -4.41 -7.60 -2.54
CA ALA A 136 -3.13 -8.29 -2.65
C ALA A 136 -2.01 -7.43 -3.31
N GLN A 137 -2.36 -6.27 -3.87
CA GLN A 137 -1.46 -5.41 -4.65
C GLN A 137 -0.12 -5.10 -3.94
N ARG A 138 -0.14 -4.81 -2.64
CA ARG A 138 1.07 -4.49 -1.88
C ARG A 138 2.03 -5.67 -1.79
N ARG A 139 1.50 -6.88 -1.56
CA ARG A 139 2.29 -8.11 -1.48
C ARG A 139 2.83 -8.49 -2.85
N VAL A 140 1.99 -8.38 -3.88
CA VAL A 140 2.37 -8.59 -5.29
C VAL A 140 3.54 -7.68 -5.71
N LYS A 141 3.43 -6.36 -5.47
CA LYS A 141 4.53 -5.42 -5.75
C LYS A 141 5.82 -5.78 -5.02
N ARG A 142 5.70 -6.22 -3.76
CA ARG A 142 6.87 -6.62 -2.96
C ARG A 142 7.52 -7.89 -3.51
N ALA A 143 6.73 -8.91 -3.87
CA ALA A 143 7.22 -10.12 -4.50
C ALA A 143 7.91 -9.81 -5.84
N LEU A 144 7.32 -8.95 -6.66
CA LEU A 144 7.89 -8.50 -7.93
C LEU A 144 9.24 -7.80 -7.75
N HIS A 145 9.37 -6.91 -6.77
CA HIS A 145 10.63 -6.24 -6.48
C HIS A 145 11.73 -7.24 -6.03
N HIS A 146 11.38 -8.24 -5.23
CA HIS A 146 12.34 -9.27 -4.81
C HIS A 146 12.69 -10.24 -5.95
N PHE A 147 11.73 -10.56 -6.82
CA PHE A 147 11.95 -11.34 -8.04
C PHE A 147 13.01 -10.70 -8.96
N TRP A 148 13.07 -9.37 -9.03
CA TRP A 148 14.10 -8.63 -9.75
C TRP A 148 15.43 -8.47 -8.97
N GLY A 149 15.62 -9.19 -7.86
CA GLY A 149 16.85 -9.15 -7.06
C GLY A 149 16.91 -8.00 -6.06
N GLY A 150 15.78 -7.33 -5.77
CA GLY A 150 15.74 -6.27 -4.77
C GLY A 150 15.99 -6.80 -3.35
N SER A 151 17.02 -6.29 -2.67
CA SER A 151 17.37 -6.71 -1.31
C SER A 151 16.63 -5.93 -0.22
N LEU A 152 16.56 -6.51 0.99
CA LEU A 152 16.09 -5.79 2.17
C LEU A 152 17.15 -4.77 2.61
N LYS A 153 16.78 -3.49 2.61
CA LYS A 153 17.68 -2.39 3.06
C LYS A 153 17.64 -2.16 4.58
N SER A 154 16.57 -2.57 5.24
CA SER A 154 16.37 -2.37 6.68
C SER A 154 15.35 -3.37 7.23
N GLY A 155 15.31 -3.51 8.55
CA GLY A 155 14.42 -4.44 9.25
C GLY A 155 15.06 -5.80 9.54
N ARG A 156 14.31 -6.66 10.24
CA ARG A 156 14.77 -8.02 10.59
C ARG A 156 15.01 -8.82 9.30
N GLY A 157 16.18 -9.45 9.20
CA GLY A 157 16.61 -10.16 7.99
C GLY A 157 17.47 -9.35 7.02
N SER A 158 17.57 -8.03 7.16
CA SER A 158 18.35 -7.21 6.19
C SER A 158 19.86 -7.43 6.27
N ARG A 159 20.36 -8.03 7.36
CA ARG A 159 21.77 -8.42 7.53
C ARG A 159 21.94 -9.94 7.54
N ASP A 160 20.86 -10.67 7.31
CA ASP A 160 20.90 -12.13 7.29
C ASP A 160 21.55 -12.57 5.98
N GLU A 161 22.59 -13.40 6.11
CA GLU A 161 23.38 -13.89 4.99
C GLU A 161 22.53 -14.72 4.02
N ALA A 162 21.60 -15.53 4.53
CA ALA A 162 20.72 -16.34 3.68
C ALA A 162 19.76 -15.46 2.87
N VAL A 163 19.26 -14.37 3.47
CA VAL A 163 18.38 -13.41 2.78
C VAL A 163 19.13 -12.65 1.70
N GLN A 164 20.36 -12.21 1.98
CA GLN A 164 21.19 -11.52 0.98
C GLN A 164 21.62 -12.47 -0.13
N ALA A 165 22.06 -13.69 0.19
CA ALA A 165 22.39 -14.72 -0.79
C ALA A 165 21.20 -15.03 -1.71
N LYS A 166 19.98 -15.11 -1.18
CA LYS A 166 18.76 -15.29 -2.00
C LYS A 166 18.53 -14.10 -2.93
N ALA A 167 18.71 -12.87 -2.47
CA ALA A 167 18.57 -11.67 -3.29
C ALA A 167 19.63 -11.60 -4.40
N ASP A 168 20.90 -11.87 -4.06
CA ASP A 168 22.01 -11.89 -5.01
C ASP A 168 21.82 -12.99 -6.06
N ARG A 169 21.36 -14.17 -5.64
CA ARG A 169 20.99 -15.26 -6.54
C ARG A 169 19.88 -14.86 -7.52
N LEU A 170 18.80 -14.24 -7.04
CA LEU A 170 17.72 -13.75 -7.89
C LEU A 170 18.18 -12.60 -8.81
N LYS A 171 19.14 -11.78 -8.37
CA LYS A 171 19.74 -10.75 -9.22
C LYS A 171 20.58 -11.37 -10.34
N ALA A 172 21.43 -12.35 -10.01
CA ALA A 172 22.30 -13.04 -10.95
C ALA A 172 21.51 -13.81 -12.04
N MET A 173 20.29 -14.25 -11.73
CA MET A 173 19.35 -14.81 -12.70
C MET A 173 19.11 -13.89 -13.92
N TRP A 174 19.25 -12.57 -13.74
CA TRP A 174 19.07 -11.56 -14.79
C TRP A 174 20.37 -11.15 -15.47
N ASP A 175 21.51 -11.76 -15.15
CA ASP A 175 22.80 -11.35 -15.69
C ASP A 175 22.83 -11.38 -17.23
N GLY A 176 23.29 -10.27 -17.82
CA GLY A 176 23.32 -10.04 -19.27
C GLY A 176 22.00 -9.55 -19.87
N MET A 177 20.91 -9.48 -19.09
CA MET A 177 19.62 -8.93 -19.55
C MET A 177 19.48 -7.48 -19.11
N ASP A 178 18.96 -6.62 -20.00
CA ASP A 178 18.62 -5.24 -19.64
C ASP A 178 17.19 -5.20 -19.08
N LEU A 179 17.06 -5.53 -17.79
CA LEU A 179 15.79 -5.56 -17.09
C LEU A 179 15.34 -4.15 -16.70
N ASP A 180 14.21 -3.70 -17.24
CA ASP A 180 13.59 -2.44 -16.82
C ASP A 180 12.88 -2.61 -15.47
N MET A 181 13.52 -2.17 -14.38
CA MET A 181 12.92 -2.20 -13.04
C MET A 181 11.85 -1.12 -12.83
N ALA A 182 11.72 -0.13 -13.72
CA ALA A 182 10.72 0.93 -13.60
C ALA A 182 9.29 0.43 -13.90
N VAL A 183 9.17 -0.80 -14.43
CA VAL A 183 7.89 -1.41 -14.86
C VAL A 183 7.07 -2.00 -13.71
N GLY A 184 7.46 -1.79 -12.45
CA GLY A 184 6.80 -2.36 -11.25
C GLY A 184 5.43 -1.78 -10.90
N ASP A 185 4.85 -0.98 -11.80
CA ASP A 185 3.55 -0.34 -11.60
C ASP A 185 2.39 -1.30 -11.92
N MET A 186 1.33 -1.25 -11.11
CA MET A 186 0.15 -2.10 -11.32
C MET A 186 -0.72 -1.70 -12.53
N PRO A 187 -0.81 -0.42 -12.94
CA PRO A 187 -1.54 -0.08 -14.16
C PRO A 187 -0.82 -0.47 -15.46
N ARG A 188 0.29 -1.23 -15.42
CA ARG A 188 1.14 -1.57 -16.58
C ARG A 188 0.34 -2.06 -17.79
N VAL A 189 0.80 -1.64 -18.97
CA VAL A 189 0.29 -2.06 -20.29
C VAL A 189 1.42 -2.71 -21.08
N TYR A 190 1.11 -3.77 -21.83
CA TYR A 190 2.02 -4.46 -22.74
C TYR A 190 1.48 -4.45 -24.17
N ARG A 191 2.37 -4.53 -25.16
CA ARG A 191 1.98 -4.70 -26.56
C ARG A 191 1.19 -5.99 -26.77
N LEU A 192 0.21 -5.92 -27.66
CA LEU A 192 -0.62 -7.03 -28.07
C LEU A 192 0.10 -7.91 -29.09
N ALA A 193 0.16 -9.22 -28.86
CA ALA A 193 0.59 -10.18 -29.87
C ALA A 193 -0.21 -10.03 -31.17
N GLY A 194 0.46 -10.19 -32.31
CA GLY A 194 -0.08 -9.92 -33.64
C GLY A 194 0.05 -8.46 -34.10
N THR A 195 0.43 -7.53 -33.22
CA THR A 195 0.68 -6.13 -33.61
C THR A 195 2.12 -5.93 -34.06
N ARG A 196 2.38 -4.85 -34.82
CA ARG A 196 3.73 -4.48 -35.26
C ARG A 196 4.33 -3.44 -34.31
N ASN A 197 5.57 -3.65 -33.90
CA ASN A 197 6.33 -2.65 -33.16
C ASN A 197 6.89 -1.62 -34.15
N GLU A 198 6.35 -0.40 -34.14
CA GLU A 198 6.78 0.64 -35.09
C GLU A 198 8.26 1.03 -34.96
N LYS A 199 8.87 0.84 -33.79
CA LYS A 199 10.28 1.20 -33.57
C LYS A 199 11.25 0.23 -34.27
N SER A 200 10.88 -1.04 -34.43
CA SER A 200 11.74 -2.06 -35.06
C SER A 200 11.16 -2.63 -36.34
N GLY A 201 9.88 -2.41 -36.62
CA GLY A 201 9.14 -3.09 -37.68
C GLY A 201 8.80 -4.55 -37.37
N GLU A 202 9.21 -5.09 -36.23
CA GLU A 202 8.98 -6.51 -35.91
C GLU A 202 7.57 -6.80 -35.42
N THR A 203 7.10 -8.03 -35.63
CA THR A 203 5.78 -8.47 -35.15
C THR A 203 5.87 -8.98 -33.72
N VAL A 204 5.01 -8.46 -32.85
CA VAL A 204 4.85 -8.94 -31.48
C VAL A 204 4.25 -10.34 -31.53
N ARG A 205 4.89 -11.32 -30.90
CA ARG A 205 4.47 -12.72 -31.02
C ARG A 205 4.75 -13.51 -29.75
N LEU A 206 3.98 -14.59 -29.56
CA LEU A 206 4.25 -15.58 -28.52
C LEU A 206 5.58 -16.28 -28.82
N VAL A 207 6.37 -16.48 -27.77
CA VAL A 207 7.65 -17.22 -27.81
C VAL A 207 7.55 -18.47 -26.96
N TRP A 208 6.87 -18.38 -25.81
CA TRP A 208 6.62 -19.52 -24.93
C TRP A 208 5.24 -19.36 -24.27
N PRO A 209 4.45 -20.44 -24.09
CA PRO A 209 4.62 -21.79 -24.64
C PRO A 209 4.43 -21.82 -26.18
N SER A 210 4.44 -23.01 -26.79
CA SER A 210 4.34 -23.15 -28.25
C SER A 210 3.01 -22.63 -28.80
N SER A 211 1.96 -22.59 -27.98
CA SER A 211 0.67 -22.02 -28.35
C SER A 211 -0.03 -21.33 -27.17
N TRP A 212 -0.91 -20.37 -27.46
CA TRP A 212 -1.72 -19.72 -26.42
C TRP A 212 -2.64 -20.69 -25.66
N ALA A 213 -2.93 -21.87 -26.23
CA ALA A 213 -3.74 -22.90 -25.60
C ALA A 213 -2.99 -23.65 -24.49
N GLU A 214 -1.66 -23.66 -24.53
CA GLU A 214 -0.78 -24.29 -23.55
C GLU A 214 -0.42 -23.36 -22.38
N VAL A 215 -0.96 -22.12 -22.35
CA VAL A 215 -0.65 -21.17 -21.29
C VAL A 215 -1.19 -21.67 -19.96
N GLU A 216 -0.26 -21.99 -19.06
CA GLU A 216 -0.56 -22.42 -17.70
C GLU A 216 -0.62 -21.24 -16.73
N ARG A 217 -1.61 -21.27 -15.84
CA ARG A 217 -1.72 -20.32 -14.75
C ARG A 217 -0.94 -20.83 -13.54
N GLN A 218 -0.38 -19.92 -12.77
CA GLN A 218 0.54 -20.20 -11.69
C GLN A 218 -0.08 -19.89 -10.33
N ASP A 219 0.35 -20.59 -9.29
CA ASP A 219 0.01 -20.25 -7.91
C ASP A 219 0.90 -19.08 -7.44
N PHE A 220 0.24 -18.01 -6.98
CA PHE A 220 0.93 -16.84 -6.45
C PHE A 220 1.70 -17.16 -5.16
N GLU A 221 1.21 -18.05 -4.31
CA GLU A 221 1.86 -18.39 -3.04
C GLU A 221 3.17 -19.14 -3.29
N VAL A 222 3.18 -20.09 -4.22
CA VAL A 222 4.39 -20.82 -4.63
C VAL A 222 5.43 -19.85 -5.21
N PHE A 223 5.00 -18.94 -6.10
CA PHE A 223 5.89 -17.90 -6.62
C PHE A 223 6.41 -16.99 -5.50
N ALA A 224 5.54 -16.55 -4.60
CA ALA A 224 5.90 -15.66 -3.50
C ALA A 224 6.93 -16.30 -2.56
N ASP A 225 6.77 -17.58 -2.20
CA ASP A 225 7.74 -18.29 -1.36
C ASP A 225 9.10 -18.44 -2.07
N ALA A 226 9.11 -18.65 -3.38
CA ALA A 226 10.34 -18.72 -4.17
C ALA A 226 11.12 -17.40 -4.18
N VAL A 227 10.45 -16.24 -4.21
CA VAL A 227 11.11 -14.94 -4.40
C VAL A 227 11.24 -14.08 -3.15
N MET A 228 10.32 -14.22 -2.18
CA MET A 228 10.31 -13.38 -0.98
C MET A 228 11.46 -13.75 -0.03
N PRO A 229 11.96 -12.81 0.79
CA PRO A 229 13.04 -13.06 1.75
C PRO A 229 12.74 -14.17 2.75
N PHE A 230 11.48 -14.30 3.14
CA PHE A 230 10.98 -15.32 4.04
C PHE A 230 9.74 -15.94 3.41
N SER A 231 9.63 -17.25 3.54
CA SER A 231 8.42 -17.99 3.23
C SER A 231 7.29 -17.61 4.17
N ARG A 232 6.07 -17.96 3.78
CA ARG A 232 4.90 -17.80 4.65
C ARG A 232 5.02 -18.58 5.96
N MET A 233 5.52 -19.80 5.91
CA MET A 233 5.72 -20.64 7.09
C MET A 233 6.71 -20.02 8.07
N GLU A 234 7.85 -19.50 7.58
CA GLU A 234 8.83 -18.80 8.41
C GLU A 234 8.25 -17.51 9.00
N THR A 235 7.44 -16.78 8.23
CA THR A 235 6.74 -15.58 8.70
C THR A 235 5.73 -15.93 9.80
N GLU A 236 4.96 -17.00 9.64
CA GLU A 236 3.98 -17.47 10.62
C GLU A 236 4.65 -17.97 11.91
N ALA A 237 5.72 -18.76 11.80
CA ALA A 237 6.53 -19.21 12.93
C ALA A 237 7.11 -18.02 13.72
N TYR A 238 7.63 -17.02 13.01
CA TYR A 238 8.14 -15.80 13.62
C TYR A 238 7.05 -15.01 14.37
N LEU A 239 5.87 -14.86 13.76
CA LEU A 239 4.75 -14.18 14.39
C LEU A 239 4.27 -14.95 15.63
N ALA A 240 4.27 -16.29 15.59
CA ALA A 240 3.95 -17.13 16.74
C ALA A 240 4.95 -16.95 17.88
N GLU A 241 6.26 -16.92 17.58
CA GLU A 241 7.32 -16.63 18.55
C GLU A 241 7.14 -15.24 19.18
N CYS A 242 6.89 -14.21 18.37
CA CYS A 242 6.61 -12.86 18.86
C CYS A 242 5.34 -12.79 19.72
N ASN A 243 4.30 -13.55 19.38
CA ASN A 243 3.09 -13.63 20.18
C ASN A 243 3.35 -14.31 21.51
N ALA A 244 4.11 -15.42 21.51
CA ALA A 244 4.51 -16.14 22.72
C ALA A 244 5.38 -15.26 23.63
N ASN A 245 6.38 -14.55 23.09
CA ASN A 245 7.22 -13.63 23.84
C ASN A 245 6.40 -12.47 24.45
N ARG A 246 5.46 -11.92 23.68
CA ARG A 246 4.53 -10.89 24.21
C ARG A 246 3.64 -11.44 25.32
N ALA A 247 3.15 -12.66 25.18
CA ALA A 247 2.35 -13.32 26.22
C ALA A 247 3.17 -13.60 27.48
N ALA A 248 4.42 -14.06 27.35
CA ALA A 248 5.34 -14.29 28.47
C ALA A 248 5.66 -13.00 29.22
N LEU A 249 6.00 -11.91 28.50
CA LEU A 249 6.22 -10.59 29.09
C LEU A 249 4.96 -10.04 29.78
N ALA A 250 3.78 -10.26 29.20
CA ALA A 250 2.52 -9.86 29.79
C ALA A 250 2.20 -10.63 31.08
N ALA A 251 2.52 -11.93 31.12
CA ALA A 251 2.37 -12.79 32.29
C ALA A 251 3.36 -12.39 33.40
N GLN A 252 4.61 -12.12 33.06
CA GLN A 252 5.62 -11.64 34.00
C GLN A 252 5.22 -10.28 34.60
N ALA A 253 4.78 -9.33 33.78
CA ALA A 253 4.30 -8.03 34.26
C ALA A 253 3.10 -8.15 35.22
N ALA A 254 2.19 -9.10 34.95
CA ALA A 254 1.07 -9.39 35.82
C ALA A 254 1.51 -10.02 37.16
N ALA A 255 2.47 -10.95 37.13
CA ALA A 255 3.04 -11.57 38.33
C ALA A 255 3.77 -10.57 39.23
N GLU A 256 4.46 -9.59 38.62
CA GLU A 256 5.19 -8.52 39.32
C GLU A 256 4.28 -7.39 39.84
N GLY A 257 2.96 -7.54 39.76
CA GLY A 257 1.98 -6.54 40.22
C GLY A 257 2.05 -5.20 39.47
N ARG A 258 2.78 -5.14 38.35
CA ARG A 258 2.82 -3.95 37.50
C ARG A 258 1.47 -3.88 36.79
N THR A 259 0.67 -2.86 37.11
CA THR A 259 -0.55 -2.56 36.36
C THR A 259 -0.19 -2.56 34.88
N GLN A 260 -0.74 -3.51 34.12
CA GLN A 260 -0.62 -3.47 32.67
C GLN A 260 -1.19 -2.13 32.25
N GLN A 261 -0.32 -1.20 31.83
CA GLN A 261 -0.80 -0.06 31.08
C GLN A 261 -1.63 -0.66 29.95
N ALA A 262 -2.90 -0.25 29.87
CA ALA A 262 -3.79 -0.66 28.80
C ALA A 262 -2.98 -0.63 27.50
N PRO A 263 -3.01 -1.72 26.70
CA PRO A 263 -2.18 -1.81 25.51
C PRO A 263 -2.37 -0.50 24.78
N ARG A 264 -1.27 0.26 24.60
CA ARG A 264 -1.32 1.47 23.80
C ARG A 264 -1.86 0.98 22.48
N VAL A 265 -3.13 1.30 22.22
CA VAL A 265 -3.77 1.00 20.95
C VAL A 265 -2.83 1.63 19.94
N THR A 266 -2.12 0.80 19.19
CA THR A 266 -1.33 1.24 18.05
C THR A 266 -2.31 1.60 16.95
N ASN A 267 -3.10 2.64 17.21
CA ASN A 267 -3.63 3.47 16.15
C ASN A 267 -2.42 3.81 15.30
N HIS A 268 -2.48 3.51 14.00
CA HIS A 268 -1.45 3.86 13.03
C HIS A 268 -1.36 5.39 12.84
N GLY A 269 -1.46 6.18 13.91
CA GLY A 269 -1.88 7.57 13.91
C GLY A 269 -1.01 8.56 14.69
N THR A 270 0.19 8.19 15.17
CA THR A 270 1.07 9.19 15.81
C THR A 270 2.35 9.41 15.03
N GLY A 271 2.20 9.81 13.76
CA GLY A 271 3.27 10.52 13.03
C GLY A 271 3.50 11.93 13.61
N PHE A 272 4.44 12.67 13.04
CA PHE A 272 4.80 14.03 13.48
C PHE A 272 3.58 14.93 13.74
N TYR A 273 2.61 14.95 12.82
CA TYR A 273 1.41 15.77 12.94
C TYR A 273 0.39 15.25 13.96
N GLY A 274 0.37 13.95 14.27
CA GLY A 274 -0.44 13.43 15.38
C GLY A 274 0.03 14.00 16.73
N ALA A 275 1.35 14.03 16.95
CA ALA A 275 1.93 14.63 18.14
C ALA A 275 1.68 16.16 18.22
N ILE A 276 1.65 16.85 17.08
CA ILE A 276 1.28 18.28 17.03
C ILE A 276 -0.18 18.48 17.43
N ALA A 277 -1.10 17.63 16.95
CA ALA A 277 -2.51 17.71 17.33
C ALA A 277 -2.69 17.50 18.84
N ASP A 278 -1.99 16.52 19.43
CA ASP A 278 -2.03 16.25 20.87
C ASP A 278 -1.51 17.44 21.69
N GLU A 279 -0.42 18.08 21.25
CA GLU A 279 0.12 19.27 21.92
C GLU A 279 -0.82 20.48 21.79
N LEU A 280 -1.45 20.69 20.64
CA LEU A 280 -2.45 21.75 20.46
C LEU A 280 -3.72 21.51 21.28
N LEU A 281 -4.14 20.26 21.47
CA LEU A 281 -5.25 19.92 22.35
C LEU A 281 -4.94 20.26 23.81
N LYS A 282 -3.70 20.06 24.28
CA LYS A 282 -3.27 20.50 25.62
C LYS A 282 -3.40 22.02 25.76
N VAL A 283 -2.96 22.77 24.74
CA VAL A 283 -3.11 24.24 24.72
C VAL A 283 -4.58 24.65 24.74
N ALA A 284 -5.43 24.00 23.92
CA ALA A 284 -6.86 24.27 23.87
C ALA A 284 -7.56 23.96 25.21
N ALA A 285 -7.20 22.84 25.84
CA ALA A 285 -7.73 22.44 27.14
C ALA A 285 -7.30 23.37 28.27
N HIS A 286 -6.03 23.80 28.27
CA HIS A 286 -5.49 24.71 29.29
C HIS A 286 -6.14 26.10 29.22
N LEU A 287 -6.28 26.66 28.01
CA LEU A 287 -6.88 27.99 27.83
C LEU A 287 -8.41 27.97 27.96
N GLY A 288 -9.04 26.85 27.62
CA GLY A 288 -10.49 26.68 27.58
C GLY A 288 -11.20 27.65 26.61
N PRO A 289 -12.54 27.57 26.51
CA PRO A 289 -13.30 28.37 25.55
C PRO A 289 -13.14 29.88 25.72
N GLN A 290 -12.97 30.35 26.96
CA GLN A 290 -12.82 31.77 27.28
C GLN A 290 -11.40 32.28 27.00
N GLY A 291 -10.35 31.56 27.38
CA GLY A 291 -8.98 31.95 27.06
C GLY A 291 -8.70 31.93 25.55
N LEU A 292 -9.23 30.95 24.82
CA LEU A 292 -9.13 30.92 23.36
C LEU A 292 -9.87 32.08 22.69
N LYS A 293 -10.99 32.54 23.30
CA LYS A 293 -11.76 33.69 22.81
C LYS A 293 -10.99 34.98 23.03
N ASP A 294 -10.44 35.17 24.21
CA ASP A 294 -9.72 36.38 24.59
C ASP A 294 -8.43 36.53 23.77
N GLY A 295 -7.75 35.41 23.50
CA GLY A 295 -6.63 35.35 22.55
C GLY A 295 -7.02 35.42 21.07
N ARG A 296 -8.32 35.43 20.71
CA ARG A 296 -8.82 35.42 19.33
C ARG A 296 -8.22 34.28 18.46
N ILE A 297 -8.03 33.11 19.07
CA ILE A 297 -7.42 31.92 18.44
C ILE A 297 -8.35 30.71 18.34
N ARG A 298 -9.60 30.77 18.84
CA ARG A 298 -10.59 29.66 18.77
C ARG A 298 -10.69 28.98 17.41
N GLY A 299 -10.86 29.77 16.34
CA GLY A 299 -10.93 29.21 14.98
C GLY A 299 -9.58 28.64 14.55
N ARG A 300 -8.50 29.42 14.70
CA ARG A 300 -7.15 29.04 14.27
C ARG A 300 -6.66 27.75 14.93
N ILE A 301 -6.84 27.59 16.23
CA ILE A 301 -6.42 26.37 16.94
C ILE A 301 -7.22 25.15 16.47
N ALA A 302 -8.52 25.30 16.27
CA ALA A 302 -9.37 24.23 15.75
C ALA A 302 -8.97 23.83 14.32
N HIS A 303 -8.65 24.81 13.47
CA HIS A 303 -8.16 24.58 12.11
C HIS A 303 -6.81 23.85 12.10
N HIS A 304 -5.88 24.24 12.95
CA HIS A 304 -4.57 23.59 13.05
C HIS A 304 -4.68 22.16 13.57
N ILE A 305 -5.52 21.91 14.57
CA ILE A 305 -5.77 20.55 15.07
C ILE A 305 -6.42 19.67 13.99
N ALA A 306 -7.47 20.17 13.32
CA ALA A 306 -8.12 19.44 12.24
C ALA A 306 -7.18 19.18 11.05
N SER A 307 -6.36 20.16 10.68
CA SER A 307 -5.34 20.01 9.63
C SER A 307 -4.29 18.98 10.01
N ALA A 308 -3.86 18.95 11.28
CA ALA A 308 -2.91 17.99 11.80
C ALA A 308 -3.48 16.56 11.83
N TRP A 309 -4.76 16.38 12.19
CA TRP A 309 -5.46 15.09 12.08
C TRP A 309 -5.63 14.62 10.62
N ALA A 310 -6.01 15.54 9.73
CA ALA A 310 -6.12 15.23 8.30
C ALA A 310 -4.77 14.81 7.72
N TYR A 311 -3.68 15.50 8.09
CA TYR A 311 -2.34 15.21 7.59
C TYR A 311 -1.73 13.96 8.23
N SER A 312 -2.09 13.62 9.48
CA SER A 312 -1.59 12.42 10.16
C SER A 312 -2.22 11.12 9.66
N GLY A 313 -3.22 11.20 8.77
CA GLY A 313 -3.98 10.06 8.29
C GLY A 313 -5.04 9.57 9.28
N ALA A 314 -5.35 10.36 10.32
CA ALA A 314 -6.45 10.05 11.24
C ALA A 314 -7.84 10.20 10.59
N GLY A 315 -7.91 10.86 9.43
CA GLY A 315 -9.14 11.04 8.67
C GLY A 315 -10.16 11.92 9.38
N GLY A 316 -11.44 11.70 9.05
CA GLY A 316 -12.60 12.38 9.62
C GLY A 316 -13.25 13.39 8.67
N ASP A 317 -14.21 14.13 9.19
CA ASP A 317 -14.89 15.22 8.49
C ASP A 317 -15.11 16.42 9.43
N ALA A 318 -15.64 17.52 8.88
CA ALA A 318 -15.85 18.74 9.66
C ALA A 318 -16.87 18.55 10.80
N GLU A 319 -17.78 17.58 10.70
CA GLU A 319 -18.76 17.27 11.74
C GLU A 319 -18.09 16.55 12.91
N GLU A 320 -17.35 15.47 12.61
CA GLU A 320 -16.60 14.71 13.61
C GLU A 320 -15.54 15.56 14.32
N TRP A 321 -14.81 16.40 13.59
CA TRP A 321 -13.81 17.28 14.19
C TRP A 321 -14.46 18.38 15.04
N ALA A 322 -15.59 18.95 14.59
CA ALA A 322 -16.31 19.94 15.37
C ALA A 322 -16.86 19.35 16.67
N ALA A 323 -17.42 18.14 16.63
CA ALA A 323 -17.89 17.43 17.82
C ALA A 323 -16.74 17.15 18.81
N LYS A 324 -15.57 16.69 18.31
CA LYS A 324 -14.38 16.44 19.15
C LYS A 324 -13.80 17.71 19.76
N LEU A 325 -13.87 18.83 19.04
CA LEU A 325 -13.32 20.11 19.49
C LEU A 325 -14.31 20.96 20.28
N ALA A 326 -15.60 20.63 20.25
CA ALA A 326 -16.64 21.37 20.95
C ALA A 326 -16.33 21.56 22.45
N PRO A 327 -15.89 20.55 23.22
CA PRO A 327 -15.58 20.74 24.64
C PRO A 327 -14.52 21.80 24.94
N TYR A 328 -13.62 22.05 23.99
CA TYR A 328 -12.50 22.99 24.15
C TYR A 328 -12.77 24.37 23.55
N CYS A 329 -13.48 24.40 22.41
CA CYS A 329 -13.61 25.60 21.58
C CYS A 329 -15.00 26.26 21.67
N VAL A 330 -16.07 25.47 21.88
CA VAL A 330 -17.46 25.97 21.91
C VAL A 330 -17.71 26.70 23.22
N GLY A 331 -18.39 27.84 23.11
CA GLY A 331 -18.64 28.74 24.23
C GLY A 331 -19.51 29.91 23.77
N TYR A 332 -19.51 31.03 24.50
CA TYR A 332 -20.38 32.16 24.16
C TYR A 332 -20.24 32.60 22.68
N LYS A 333 -21.36 32.53 21.95
CA LYS A 333 -21.57 32.83 20.52
C LYS A 333 -20.90 31.91 19.48
N LEU A 334 -20.06 30.95 19.86
CA LEU A 334 -19.50 29.96 18.93
C LEU A 334 -20.18 28.61 19.18
N THR A 335 -21.05 28.21 18.26
CA THR A 335 -21.73 26.91 18.29
C THR A 335 -20.91 25.85 17.55
N GLU A 336 -21.20 24.58 17.82
CA GLU A 336 -20.62 23.45 17.09
C GLU A 336 -20.92 23.54 15.58
N ALA A 337 -22.12 24.01 15.21
CA ALA A 337 -22.49 24.23 13.80
C ALA A 337 -21.59 25.28 13.12
N ASN A 338 -21.24 26.36 13.82
CA ASN A 338 -20.33 27.38 13.30
C ASN A 338 -18.89 26.84 13.21
N LEU A 339 -18.47 26.02 14.18
CA LEU A 339 -17.18 25.35 14.16
C LEU A 339 -17.06 24.36 12.99
N ARG A 340 -18.11 23.55 12.76
CA ARG A 340 -18.22 22.69 11.58
C ARG A 340 -18.10 23.48 10.29
N ALA A 341 -18.85 24.58 10.15
CA ALA A 341 -18.76 25.44 8.96
C ALA A 341 -17.35 25.97 8.72
N TYR A 342 -16.64 26.32 9.81
CA TYR A 342 -15.26 26.79 9.77
C TYR A 342 -14.25 25.70 9.37
N LEU A 343 -14.52 24.43 9.70
CA LEU A 343 -13.63 23.29 9.40
C LEU A 343 -13.88 22.64 8.01
N ARG A 344 -14.99 22.97 7.35
CA ARG A 344 -15.30 22.51 5.98
C ARG A 344 -14.16 22.71 4.96
N PRO A 345 -13.36 23.80 4.98
CA PRO A 345 -12.22 23.93 4.07
C PRO A 345 -11.16 22.85 4.26
N VAL A 346 -10.89 22.43 5.50
CA VAL A 346 -9.95 21.34 5.81
C VAL A 346 -10.50 20.02 5.28
N GLU A 347 -11.80 19.76 5.49
CA GLU A 347 -12.48 18.58 4.96
C GLU A 347 -12.41 18.55 3.43
N LYS A 348 -12.71 19.66 2.75
CA LYS A 348 -12.59 19.76 1.29
C LYS A 348 -11.19 19.44 0.80
N ARG A 349 -10.14 19.92 1.48
CA ARG A 349 -8.75 19.60 1.13
C ARG A 349 -8.42 18.13 1.38
N LEU A 350 -8.91 17.55 2.48
CA LEU A 350 -8.76 16.13 2.76
C LEU A 350 -9.44 15.27 1.68
N ARG A 351 -10.68 15.58 1.30
CA ARG A 351 -11.42 14.86 0.25
C ARG A 351 -10.73 14.93 -1.11
N ARG A 352 -10.13 16.08 -1.44
CA ARG A 352 -9.31 16.24 -2.66
C ARG A 352 -8.05 15.37 -2.60
N ALA A 353 -7.37 15.34 -1.45
CA ALA A 353 -6.20 14.49 -1.26
C ALA A 353 -6.55 12.99 -1.30
N GLU A 354 -7.67 12.60 -0.70
CA GLU A 354 -8.22 11.24 -0.76
C GLU A 354 -8.66 10.85 -2.18
N ALA A 355 -9.06 11.82 -3.00
CA ALA A 355 -9.29 11.65 -4.43
C ALA A 355 -8.00 11.65 -5.27
N GLY A 356 -6.83 11.66 -4.62
CA GLY A 356 -5.53 11.64 -5.28
C GLY A 356 -5.08 12.98 -5.86
N GLU A 357 -5.80 14.08 -5.60
CA GLU A 357 -5.40 15.39 -6.09
C GLU A 357 -4.18 15.93 -5.33
N THR A 358 -3.21 16.40 -6.10
CA THR A 358 -2.02 17.09 -5.60
C THR A 358 -2.03 18.56 -6.03
N SER A 359 -1.47 19.45 -5.20
CA SER A 359 -1.28 20.86 -5.54
C SER A 359 0.18 21.15 -5.86
N THR A 360 0.40 21.91 -6.93
CA THR A 360 1.70 22.50 -7.26
C THR A 360 1.96 23.72 -6.39
N TRP A 361 3.08 23.73 -5.68
CA TRP A 361 3.52 24.88 -4.90
C TRP A 361 5.04 25.01 -5.03
N GLY A 362 5.51 26.10 -5.65
CA GLY A 362 6.89 26.21 -6.13
C GLY A 362 7.19 25.12 -7.17
N ASP A 363 8.37 24.53 -7.07
CA ASP A 363 8.91 23.56 -8.04
C ASP A 363 8.49 22.11 -7.73
N GLY A 364 7.59 21.92 -6.74
CA GLY A 364 7.24 20.61 -6.19
C GLY A 364 5.74 20.31 -6.17
N THR A 365 5.42 19.03 -6.27
CA THR A 365 4.07 18.49 -6.10
C THR A 365 3.86 18.13 -4.62
N ARG A 366 2.83 18.70 -3.99
CA ARG A 366 2.49 18.45 -2.57
C ARG A 366 1.06 17.95 -2.42
N SER A 367 0.79 17.29 -1.30
CA SER A 367 -0.56 16.95 -0.89
C SER A 367 -1.44 18.21 -0.84
N THR A 368 -2.71 18.07 -1.21
CA THR A 368 -3.68 19.17 -1.11
C THR A 368 -4.09 19.48 0.33
N VAL A 369 -3.81 18.58 1.31
CA VAL A 369 -4.05 18.80 2.75
C VAL A 369 -3.14 19.91 3.28
N TYR A 370 -3.68 20.75 4.15
CA TYR A 370 -2.91 21.80 4.81
C TYR A 370 -1.80 21.21 5.69
N GLY A 371 -0.55 21.43 5.31
CA GLY A 371 0.63 21.14 6.13
C GLY A 371 1.27 22.43 6.62
N TYR A 372 1.30 22.63 7.93
CA TYR A 372 1.89 23.82 8.56
C TYR A 372 3.23 23.50 9.21
N SER A 373 4.20 24.41 9.10
CA SER A 373 5.43 24.32 9.87
C SER A 373 5.17 24.60 11.36
N THR A 374 5.96 24.02 12.24
CA THR A 374 5.87 24.27 13.69
C THR A 374 6.06 25.74 14.03
N ALA A 375 7.01 26.42 13.37
CA ALA A 375 7.23 27.85 13.54
C ALA A 375 5.96 28.67 13.23
N ARG A 376 5.26 28.34 12.14
CA ARG A 376 4.01 29.02 11.78
C ARG A 376 2.88 28.73 12.77
N ILE A 377 2.76 27.50 13.26
CA ILE A 377 1.75 27.15 14.26
C ILE A 377 2.02 27.91 15.57
N ILE A 378 3.27 27.93 16.02
CA ILE A 378 3.70 28.64 17.23
C ILE A 378 3.36 30.14 17.13
N ASP A 379 3.71 30.77 16.00
CA ASP A 379 3.44 32.18 15.76
C ASP A 379 1.94 32.50 15.69
N GLU A 380 1.17 31.75 14.89
CA GLU A 380 -0.26 32.02 14.70
C GLU A 380 -1.12 31.75 15.94
N ILE A 381 -0.69 30.81 16.80
CA ILE A 381 -1.35 30.51 18.08
C ILE A 381 -0.81 31.38 19.22
N GLY A 382 0.39 31.96 19.08
CA GLY A 382 1.04 32.75 20.12
C GLY A 382 1.58 31.89 21.26
N ILE A 383 2.14 30.72 20.95
CA ILE A 383 2.69 29.81 21.96
C ILE A 383 3.99 30.41 22.51
N THR A 384 3.98 30.82 23.78
CA THR A 384 5.17 31.35 24.47
C THR A 384 6.04 30.22 25.03
N GLN A 385 7.32 30.49 25.28
CA GLN A 385 8.21 29.50 25.91
C GLN A 385 7.73 29.11 27.32
N ALA A 386 7.18 30.07 28.07
CA ALA A 386 6.60 29.83 29.40
C ALA A 386 5.41 28.86 29.32
N LEU A 387 4.43 29.14 28.46
CA LEU A 387 3.26 28.30 28.25
C LEU A 387 3.66 26.89 27.78
N ALA A 388 4.62 26.82 26.85
CA ALA A 388 5.05 25.54 26.32
C ALA A 388 5.83 24.70 27.34
N ARG A 389 6.59 25.32 28.26
CA ARG A 389 7.21 24.61 29.39
C ARG A 389 6.18 24.14 30.41
N GLU A 390 5.23 25.00 30.76
CA GLU A 390 4.14 24.68 31.69
C GLU A 390 3.33 23.46 31.21
N LEU A 391 3.03 23.40 29.91
CA LEU A 391 2.26 22.31 29.32
C LEU A 391 3.12 21.11 28.85
N GLY A 392 4.44 21.18 29.04
CA GLY A 392 5.37 20.14 28.63
C GLY A 392 5.34 19.84 27.13
N LEU A 393 5.24 20.88 26.30
CA LEU A 393 5.25 20.76 24.83
C LEU A 393 6.69 20.54 24.35
N VAL A 394 6.87 19.56 23.45
CA VAL A 394 8.18 19.18 22.91
C VAL A 394 8.30 19.59 21.44
N ARG A 395 7.21 19.52 20.67
CA ARG A 395 7.20 19.81 19.23
C ARG A 395 6.85 21.26 18.92
N LEU A 396 5.97 21.86 19.72
CA LEU A 396 5.56 23.25 19.67
C LEU A 396 6.33 24.12 20.69
N MET A 397 7.60 23.79 20.91
CA MET A 397 8.52 24.62 21.69
C MET A 397 9.08 25.72 20.77
N PRO A 398 8.88 27.01 21.08
CA PRO A 398 9.55 28.09 20.35
C PRO A 398 11.07 27.96 20.47
N THR A 399 11.76 27.86 19.33
CA THR A 399 13.23 27.93 19.28
C THR A 399 13.65 29.39 19.30
N GLY A 400 14.13 29.85 20.45
CA GLY A 400 14.54 31.22 20.72
C GLY A 400 14.76 31.44 22.21
N GLY A 401 15.85 30.86 22.73
CA GLY A 401 16.26 30.90 24.15
C GLY A 401 16.59 29.50 24.66
N ASP A 402 17.85 29.27 25.08
CA ASP A 402 18.49 28.17 25.84
C ASP A 402 17.90 26.73 25.76
N TYR A 403 17.13 26.40 24.73
CA TYR A 403 16.54 25.09 24.55
C TYR A 403 17.48 24.22 23.72
N ARG A 404 18.16 23.29 24.39
CA ARG A 404 18.87 22.18 23.77
C ARG A 404 17.98 20.93 23.84
N PRO A 405 17.58 20.33 22.70
CA PRO A 405 16.83 19.08 22.73
C PRO A 405 17.66 17.98 23.39
N MET A 406 17.03 17.21 24.27
CA MET A 406 17.72 16.14 24.99
C MET A 406 18.32 15.12 24.02
N THR A 407 19.62 14.92 24.12
CA THR A 407 20.32 13.91 23.32
C THR A 407 19.73 12.51 23.61
N PRO A 408 19.86 11.54 22.69
CA PRO A 408 19.50 10.15 22.97
C PRO A 408 20.13 9.62 24.27
N ALA A 409 21.36 10.06 24.58
CA ALA A 409 22.06 9.73 25.81
C ALA A 409 21.39 10.33 27.06
N GLU A 410 20.98 11.59 27.02
CA GLU A 410 20.28 12.27 28.12
C GLU A 410 18.89 11.66 28.36
N ARG A 411 18.18 11.28 27.30
CA ARG A 411 16.90 10.56 27.40
C ARG A 411 17.06 9.18 28.03
N ALA A 412 18.10 8.45 27.64
CA ALA A 412 18.43 7.16 28.23
C ALA A 412 18.87 7.30 29.70
N ALA A 413 19.66 8.31 30.04
CA ALA A 413 20.07 8.59 31.41
C ALA A 413 18.88 8.96 32.32
N LYS A 414 17.97 9.82 31.85
CA LYS A 414 16.74 10.17 32.58
C LYS A 414 15.81 8.97 32.76
N ALA A 415 15.69 8.11 31.75
CA ALA A 415 14.90 6.88 31.84
C ALA A 415 15.51 5.87 32.81
N ARG A 416 16.85 5.77 32.90
CA ARG A 416 17.57 4.95 33.88
C ARG A 416 17.39 5.49 35.31
N ALA A 417 17.54 6.80 35.51
CA ALA A 417 17.32 7.45 36.80
C ALA A 417 15.87 7.28 37.31
N ALA A 418 14.88 7.41 36.42
CA ALA A 418 13.48 7.18 36.77
C ALA A 418 13.16 5.72 37.15
N ARG A 419 14.03 4.76 36.77
CA ARG A 419 13.94 3.35 37.14
C ARG A 419 14.77 3.02 38.39
N GLY A 420 15.37 4.02 39.04
CA GLY A 420 16.24 3.83 40.20
C GLY A 420 17.59 3.19 39.86
N CYS A 421 18.00 3.17 38.58
CA CYS A 421 19.31 2.65 38.21
C CYS A 421 20.40 3.60 38.71
N GLN A 422 21.41 3.05 39.38
CA GLN A 422 22.57 3.79 39.90
C GLN A 422 23.30 4.52 38.76
N THR A 423 23.77 5.73 39.06
CA THR A 423 24.52 6.56 38.11
C THR A 423 25.93 6.02 37.91
N LYS A 424 26.58 6.38 36.79
CA LYS A 424 27.98 6.01 36.53
C LYS A 424 28.94 6.52 37.62
N ALA A 425 28.64 7.67 38.22
CA ALA A 425 29.44 8.25 39.31
C ALA A 425 29.26 7.46 40.62
N GLU A 426 28.06 7.00 40.93
CA GLU A 426 27.79 6.15 42.09
C GLU A 426 28.45 4.77 41.93
N LEU A 427 28.35 4.16 40.75
CA LEU A 427 29.04 2.90 40.45
C LEU A 427 30.57 3.05 40.59
N ALA A 428 31.15 4.15 40.10
CA ALA A 428 32.59 4.40 40.24
C ALA A 428 33.01 4.60 41.71
N ARG A 429 32.17 5.26 42.52
CA ARG A 429 32.43 5.43 43.96
C ARG A 429 32.35 4.10 44.70
N LEU A 430 31.37 3.25 44.38
CA LEU A 430 31.26 1.90 44.93
C LEU A 430 32.46 1.04 44.54
N ASP A 431 32.88 1.11 43.28
CA ASP A 431 34.08 0.42 42.79
C ASP A 431 35.33 0.86 43.56
N GLN A 432 35.49 2.15 43.87
CA GLN A 432 36.61 2.66 44.69
C GLN A 432 36.58 2.13 46.13
N VAL A 433 35.42 2.13 46.78
CA VAL A 433 35.29 1.61 48.15
C VAL A 433 35.61 0.10 48.19
N MET A 434 35.17 -0.65 47.19
CA MET A 434 35.46 -2.08 47.08
C MET A 434 36.93 -2.36 46.78
N ALA A 435 37.55 -1.54 45.95
CA ALA A 435 38.98 -1.58 45.68
C ALA A 435 39.80 -1.38 46.97
N GLN A 436 39.45 -0.37 47.78
CA GLN A 436 40.11 -0.11 49.06
C GLN A 436 39.91 -1.25 50.06
N THR A 437 38.72 -1.82 50.11
CA THR A 437 38.40 -2.94 50.99
C THR A 437 39.19 -4.20 50.60
N CYS A 438 39.25 -4.53 49.31
CA CYS A 438 40.06 -5.66 48.81
C CYS A 438 41.54 -5.48 49.11
N TRP A 439 42.07 -4.27 48.92
CA TRP A 439 43.47 -3.94 49.20
C TRP A 439 43.80 -4.06 50.69
N LYS A 440 42.93 -3.57 51.57
CA LYS A 440 43.10 -3.68 53.02
C LYS A 440 43.13 -5.15 53.47
N MET A 441 42.22 -5.99 52.96
CA MET A 441 42.22 -7.42 53.26
C MET A 441 43.49 -8.13 52.77
N ALA A 442 44.03 -7.71 51.61
CA ALA A 442 45.32 -8.22 51.14
C ALA A 442 46.49 -7.82 52.06
N LEU A 443 46.50 -6.58 52.60
CA LEU A 443 47.49 -6.14 53.61
C LEU A 443 47.36 -6.90 54.93
N GLU A 444 46.15 -7.30 55.30
CA GLU A 444 45.87 -8.13 56.47
C GLU A 444 46.23 -9.62 56.26
N GLY A 445 46.76 -9.97 55.07
CA GLY A 445 47.30 -11.28 54.75
C GLY A 445 46.29 -12.26 54.15
N LEU A 446 45.07 -11.82 53.85
CA LEU A 446 44.08 -12.67 53.18
C LEU A 446 44.44 -12.84 51.71
N ASN A 447 44.37 -14.08 51.22
CA ASN A 447 44.56 -14.35 49.81
C ASN A 447 43.29 -14.04 49.00
N VAL A 448 43.44 -13.89 47.68
CA VAL A 448 42.34 -13.55 46.75
C VAL A 448 41.10 -14.44 46.90
N THR A 449 41.27 -15.71 47.29
CA THR A 449 40.16 -16.65 47.48
C THR A 449 39.41 -16.37 48.79
N GLU A 450 40.13 -16.05 49.86
CA GLU A 450 39.55 -15.70 51.16
C GLU A 450 38.84 -14.34 51.09
N THR A 451 39.46 -13.34 50.46
CA THR A 451 38.85 -12.02 50.22
C THR A 451 37.56 -12.14 49.40
N ALA A 452 37.55 -12.98 48.37
CA ALA A 452 36.35 -13.26 47.56
C ALA A 452 35.22 -13.88 48.39
N GLN A 453 35.56 -14.81 49.30
CA GLN A 453 34.59 -15.45 50.19
C GLN A 453 34.02 -14.47 51.22
N VAL A 454 34.86 -13.65 51.84
CA VAL A 454 34.44 -12.67 52.86
C VAL A 454 33.51 -11.60 52.27
N LEU A 455 33.81 -11.14 51.06
CA LEU A 455 33.06 -10.09 50.39
C LEU A 455 31.88 -10.59 49.54
N GLY A 456 31.73 -11.92 49.37
CA GLY A 456 30.68 -12.50 48.54
C GLY A 456 30.79 -12.15 47.05
N ILE A 457 32.01 -11.95 46.54
CA ILE A 457 32.28 -11.56 45.14
C ILE A 457 33.23 -12.55 44.46
N THR A 458 33.30 -12.53 43.13
CA THR A 458 34.16 -13.49 42.41
C THR A 458 35.65 -13.18 42.57
N ARG A 459 36.50 -14.21 42.46
CA ARG A 459 37.98 -14.06 42.45
C ARG A 459 38.48 -13.11 41.35
N ALA A 460 37.80 -13.06 40.21
CA ALA A 460 38.13 -12.16 39.11
C ALA A 460 37.82 -10.70 39.46
N THR A 461 36.71 -10.47 40.18
CA THR A 461 36.32 -9.15 40.69
C THR A 461 37.34 -8.63 41.72
N VAL A 462 37.79 -9.48 42.64
CA VAL A 462 38.84 -9.12 43.63
C VAL A 462 40.14 -8.71 42.92
N ARG A 463 40.60 -9.49 41.94
CA ARG A 463 41.81 -9.16 41.16
C ARG A 463 41.69 -7.80 40.46
N ARG A 464 40.57 -7.59 39.75
CA ARG A 464 40.30 -6.31 39.09
C ARG A 464 40.33 -5.12 40.07
N TYR A 465 39.81 -5.30 41.28
CA TYR A 465 39.78 -4.25 42.31
C TYR A 465 41.16 -3.98 42.93
N ILE A 466 41.99 -5.01 43.09
CA ILE A 466 43.40 -4.85 43.49
C ILE A 466 44.18 -4.11 42.40
N ASP A 467 44.01 -4.49 41.14
CA ASP A 467 44.66 -3.85 39.99
C ASP A 467 44.31 -2.36 39.88
N ILE A 468 43.06 -1.98 40.19
CA ILE A 468 42.60 -0.58 40.19
C ILE A 468 43.38 0.27 41.19
N ILE A 469 43.73 -0.26 42.37
CA ILE A 469 44.51 0.46 43.39
C ILE A 469 46.00 0.47 43.05
N GLU A 470 46.54 -0.63 42.54
CA GLU A 470 47.94 -0.70 42.11
C GLU A 470 48.25 0.31 40.99
N LEU A 471 47.26 0.64 40.15
CA LEU A 471 47.37 1.63 39.08
C LEU A 471 47.20 3.09 39.53
N ASP A 472 46.62 3.33 40.71
CA ASP A 472 46.22 4.68 41.18
C ASP A 472 46.92 5.01 42.52
N VAL A 473 48.26 5.06 42.50
CA VAL A 473 49.10 5.44 43.65
C VAL A 473 49.04 6.97 43.85
N SER A 474 47.91 7.46 44.33
CA SER A 474 47.80 8.68 45.15
C SER A 474 46.40 8.77 45.75
N ILE A 475 46.19 8.20 46.94
CA ILE A 475 44.93 8.35 47.67
C ILE A 475 45.22 8.88 49.08
N GLU A 476 44.80 10.13 49.32
CA GLU A 476 44.61 10.69 50.66
C GLU A 476 43.41 10.02 51.34
N TYR A 477 43.64 9.60 52.58
CA TYR A 477 42.67 8.93 53.45
C TYR A 477 41.51 9.86 53.81
N THR A 478 40.27 9.51 53.43
CA THR A 478 39.05 10.20 53.88
C THR A 478 38.15 9.27 54.71
N GLY A 479 38.60 8.97 55.93
CA GLY A 479 37.75 8.55 57.07
C GLY A 479 37.12 7.15 57.00
N PRO A 480 36.62 6.62 58.15
CA PRO A 480 36.08 5.27 58.23
C PRO A 480 34.68 5.16 57.61
N VAL A 481 34.52 4.14 56.76
CA VAL A 481 33.24 3.71 56.15
C VAL A 481 32.44 2.90 57.17
N THR A 482 31.13 3.13 57.25
CA THR A 482 30.21 2.39 58.13
C THR A 482 29.57 1.20 57.40
N GLU A 483 29.24 0.13 58.15
CA GLU A 483 28.64 -1.13 57.67
C GLU A 483 27.40 -0.94 56.77
N THR A 484 26.70 0.19 56.93
CA THR A 484 25.51 0.58 56.15
C THR A 484 25.77 0.83 54.67
N GLU A 485 27.02 1.09 54.25
CA GLU A 485 27.37 1.43 52.85
C GLU A 485 27.73 0.20 52.00
N ILE A 486 27.96 -0.97 52.61
CA ILE A 486 28.42 -2.20 51.94
C ILE A 486 27.24 -3.06 51.43
N ALA A 487 26.09 -2.98 52.10
CA ALA A 487 24.90 -3.79 51.82
C ALA A 487 24.31 -3.69 50.39
N PRO A 488 24.34 -2.54 49.67
CA PRO A 488 23.72 -2.43 48.35
C PRO A 488 24.45 -3.22 47.24
N LEU A 489 25.70 -3.64 47.44
CA LEU A 489 26.50 -4.29 46.40
C LEU A 489 26.27 -5.81 46.34
N ALA A 490 26.04 -6.47 47.48
CA ALA A 490 25.74 -7.91 47.51
C ALA A 490 24.46 -8.24 46.74
N ALA A 491 23.47 -7.33 46.74
CA ALA A 491 22.20 -7.51 46.04
C ALA A 491 22.28 -7.20 44.52
N ALA A 492 23.26 -6.41 44.06
CA ALA A 492 23.38 -6.01 42.65
C ALA A 492 24.17 -7.03 41.79
N ILE A 493 24.95 -7.91 42.43
CA ILE A 493 25.80 -8.91 41.75
C ILE A 493 25.05 -10.25 41.57
N ASP A 494 24.09 -10.56 42.44
CA ASP A 494 23.29 -11.80 42.39
C ASP A 494 22.37 -11.88 41.15
N ASP A 495 21.99 -10.75 40.54
CA ASP A 495 21.12 -10.69 39.35
C ASP A 495 21.87 -10.99 38.02
N THR A 496 23.14 -11.43 38.09
CA THR A 496 23.95 -11.82 36.91
C THR A 496 24.47 -13.25 36.96
N SER A 497 24.04 -14.06 37.93
CA SER A 497 24.42 -15.45 38.07
C SER A 497 23.25 -16.37 37.71
N THR A 498 23.13 -16.73 36.43
CA THR A 498 22.57 -18.04 36.06
C THR A 498 23.59 -18.76 35.20
N ASP A 499 24.19 -19.79 35.81
CA ASP A 499 24.93 -20.85 35.13
C ASP A 499 23.98 -21.57 34.16
N GLU A 500 24.08 -21.29 32.87
CA GLU A 500 23.72 -22.27 31.84
C GLU A 500 24.89 -22.45 30.86
N VAL A 501 25.37 -23.69 30.85
CA VAL A 501 26.38 -24.23 29.95
C VAL A 501 25.98 -23.95 28.50
N VAL A 502 26.82 -23.18 27.81
CA VAL A 502 26.75 -23.00 26.35
C VAL A 502 27.05 -24.33 25.67
N THR A 503 26.01 -25.08 25.30
CA THR A 503 26.13 -26.16 24.31
C THR A 503 26.00 -25.60 22.88
N PRO A 504 26.87 -26.01 21.93
CA PRO A 504 26.84 -25.53 20.56
C PRO A 504 25.60 -26.03 19.82
N ARG A 505 24.83 -25.09 19.25
CA ARG A 505 23.61 -25.38 18.46
C ARG A 505 23.94 -25.91 17.06
N HIS A 506 24.39 -27.16 16.99
CA HIS A 506 24.23 -27.99 15.79
C HIS A 506 24.04 -29.46 16.22
N ALA A 507 22.80 -29.87 16.46
CA ALA A 507 22.38 -31.27 16.36
C ALA A 507 20.85 -31.35 16.32
N THR A 508 20.36 -31.84 15.19
CA THR A 508 19.00 -32.35 14.95
C THR A 508 18.66 -33.44 15.97
N LEU A 509 17.45 -33.41 16.55
CA LEU A 509 16.72 -34.59 17.04
C LEU A 509 15.24 -34.23 17.19
N GLY A 510 14.40 -34.91 16.42
CA GLY A 510 12.96 -34.67 16.37
C GLY A 510 12.19 -35.36 17.47
N VAL A 511 11.02 -34.83 17.82
CA VAL A 511 9.95 -35.57 18.51
C VAL A 511 8.56 -35.03 18.09
N VAL A 512 7.79 -35.96 17.53
CA VAL A 512 6.33 -36.21 17.54
C VAL A 512 5.40 -35.14 18.14
N LEU A 513 4.41 -34.71 17.32
CA LEU A 513 3.25 -33.91 17.73
C LEU A 513 2.04 -34.80 18.09
N PRO A 514 1.29 -34.52 19.17
CA PRO A 514 -0.04 -35.10 19.35
C PRO A 514 -1.10 -34.26 18.61
N ALA A 515 -2.10 -34.97 18.05
CA ALA A 515 -3.24 -34.41 17.35
C ALA A 515 -4.19 -33.65 18.30
N SER A 516 -4.68 -32.48 17.90
CA SER A 516 -5.80 -31.81 18.57
C SER A 516 -6.69 -31.06 17.57
N ALA A 517 -7.99 -31.10 17.84
CA ALA A 517 -9.11 -30.89 16.93
C ALA A 517 -9.41 -29.42 16.58
N ALA A 518 -10.00 -29.23 15.40
CA ALA A 518 -10.41 -27.93 14.86
C ALA A 518 -11.73 -27.40 15.46
N PRO A 519 -11.87 -26.08 15.71
CA PRO A 519 -13.16 -25.47 16.01
C PRO A 519 -13.86 -24.91 14.75
N THR A 520 -15.17 -25.12 14.68
CA THR A 520 -16.09 -24.72 13.61
C THR A 520 -16.55 -23.25 13.75
N LEU A 521 -16.59 -22.49 12.65
CA LEU A 521 -17.11 -21.11 12.58
C LEU A 521 -18.51 -21.04 11.92
N PRO A 522 -19.40 -20.11 12.34
CA PRO A 522 -20.75 -19.95 11.76
C PRO A 522 -20.79 -19.02 10.52
N PRO A 523 -21.83 -19.07 9.68
CA PRO A 523 -21.89 -18.36 8.41
C PRO A 523 -22.32 -16.89 8.54
N ALA A 524 -21.74 -16.02 7.69
CA ALA A 524 -21.99 -14.58 7.63
C ALA A 524 -23.23 -14.21 6.77
N LYS A 525 -23.99 -13.20 7.22
CA LYS A 525 -25.16 -12.61 6.53
C LYS A 525 -24.75 -11.67 5.39
N ALA A 526 -25.51 -11.71 4.29
CA ALA A 526 -25.36 -10.84 3.12
C ALA A 526 -26.00 -9.44 3.31
N PRO A 527 -25.40 -8.35 2.78
CA PRO A 527 -26.00 -7.02 2.84
C PRO A 527 -26.88 -6.68 1.62
N ASN A 528 -28.07 -6.14 1.90
CA ASN A 528 -29.03 -5.59 0.94
C ASN A 528 -28.62 -4.20 0.45
N ARG A 529 -28.70 -3.93 -0.87
CA ARG A 529 -28.76 -2.57 -1.42
C ARG A 529 -29.64 -2.54 -2.67
N ARG A 530 -30.83 -1.91 -2.57
CA ARG A 530 -31.72 -1.59 -3.71
C ARG A 530 -31.46 -0.14 -4.14
N LEU A 531 -31.20 0.10 -5.42
CA LEU A 531 -31.32 1.41 -6.09
C LEU A 531 -32.65 1.44 -6.87
N SER A 532 -33.30 2.60 -6.97
CA SER A 532 -34.66 2.73 -7.54
C SER A 532 -34.67 2.64 -9.08
N ALA A 533 -35.55 1.81 -9.64
CA ALA A 533 -35.73 1.53 -11.08
C ALA A 533 -35.87 2.78 -11.99
N LYS A 534 -36.29 3.93 -11.43
CA LYS A 534 -36.41 5.22 -12.12
C LYS A 534 -35.10 5.74 -12.71
N ALA A 535 -33.96 5.46 -12.07
CA ALA A 535 -32.64 5.92 -12.53
C ALA A 535 -32.06 5.03 -13.64
N GLU A 536 -32.42 3.74 -13.65
CA GLU A 536 -31.95 2.79 -14.66
C GLU A 536 -32.69 2.96 -15.99
N ALA A 537 -34.02 3.17 -15.95
CA ALA A 537 -34.81 3.36 -17.17
C ALA A 537 -34.41 4.63 -17.94
N ARG A 538 -34.14 5.75 -17.26
CA ARG A 538 -33.69 7.00 -17.89
C ARG A 538 -32.30 6.85 -18.52
N LYS A 539 -31.36 6.20 -17.85
CA LYS A 539 -30.02 5.92 -18.39
C LYS A 539 -30.04 4.93 -19.55
N ALA A 540 -30.99 4.00 -19.58
CA ALA A 540 -31.15 3.08 -20.70
C ALA A 540 -31.64 3.82 -21.96
N LEU A 541 -32.64 4.70 -21.82
CA LEU A 541 -33.18 5.47 -22.95
C LEU A 541 -32.16 6.46 -23.52
N GLU A 542 -31.43 7.18 -22.65
CA GLU A 542 -30.35 8.10 -23.06
C GLU A 542 -29.19 7.35 -23.75
N ARG A 543 -28.95 6.08 -23.42
CA ARG A 543 -27.92 5.26 -24.08
C ARG A 543 -28.35 4.77 -25.46
N THR A 544 -29.60 4.33 -25.62
CA THR A 544 -30.10 3.83 -26.91
C THR A 544 -30.17 4.95 -27.94
N ALA A 545 -30.57 6.16 -27.54
CA ALA A 545 -30.60 7.34 -28.42
C ALA A 545 -29.20 7.76 -28.88
N ARG A 546 -28.20 7.68 -28.00
CA ARG A 546 -26.81 8.05 -28.34
C ARG A 546 -26.14 7.07 -29.31
N LEU A 547 -26.56 5.79 -29.28
CA LEU A 547 -26.06 4.76 -30.19
C LEU A 547 -26.64 4.91 -31.61
N ALA A 548 -27.88 5.37 -31.74
CA ALA A 548 -28.53 5.58 -33.03
C ALA A 548 -28.01 6.81 -33.80
N LEU A 549 -27.58 7.86 -33.10
CA LEU A 549 -27.02 9.09 -33.69
C LEU A 549 -25.58 8.94 -34.21
N LEU A 550 -24.89 7.84 -33.90
CA LEU A 550 -23.49 7.61 -34.26
C LEU A 550 -23.29 6.73 -35.51
N THR A 551 -24.37 6.26 -36.13
CA THR A 551 -24.31 5.41 -37.33
C THR A 551 -25.30 5.89 -38.39
N GLU A 552 -24.87 6.12 -39.64
CA GLU A 552 -25.77 6.45 -40.80
C GLU A 552 -26.77 5.33 -41.14
N HIS A 553 -26.81 4.26 -40.33
CA HIS A 553 -27.61 3.07 -40.53
C HIS A 553 -28.18 2.68 -39.17
N PHE A 554 -29.42 2.22 -39.16
CA PHE A 554 -30.02 1.62 -37.98
C PHE A 554 -30.57 0.25 -38.30
N LEU A 555 -30.55 -0.59 -37.26
CA LEU A 555 -31.06 -1.95 -37.29
C LEU A 555 -32.52 -1.93 -36.84
N VAL A 556 -33.45 -2.26 -37.72
CA VAL A 556 -34.84 -2.53 -37.31
C VAL A 556 -34.97 -4.04 -37.13
N ALA A 557 -35.11 -4.48 -35.89
CA ALA A 557 -35.41 -5.88 -35.57
C ALA A 557 -36.91 -5.98 -35.27
N ASP A 558 -37.66 -6.69 -36.12
CA ASP A 558 -39.01 -7.11 -35.79
C ASP A 558 -38.92 -8.22 -34.73
N LEU A 559 -39.26 -7.88 -33.49
CA LEU A 559 -39.22 -8.82 -32.37
C LEU A 559 -40.38 -9.82 -32.38
N SER A 560 -41.32 -9.71 -33.32
CA SER A 560 -42.46 -10.62 -33.45
C SER A 560 -42.25 -11.74 -34.48
N SER A 561 -41.40 -11.54 -35.49
CA SER A 561 -41.04 -12.56 -36.47
C SER A 561 -39.53 -12.84 -36.45
N ARG A 562 -39.13 -14.01 -35.96
CA ARG A 562 -37.73 -14.48 -35.85
C ARG A 562 -37.01 -14.71 -37.20
N GLN A 563 -37.37 -14.03 -38.28
CA GLN A 563 -36.73 -14.19 -39.58
C GLN A 563 -36.56 -12.84 -40.26
N TYR A 564 -35.30 -12.57 -40.65
CA TYR A 564 -34.74 -11.46 -41.41
C TYR A 564 -34.32 -10.19 -40.64
N ILE A 565 -33.10 -9.74 -40.96
CA ILE A 565 -32.49 -8.45 -40.63
C ILE A 565 -32.21 -7.78 -41.96
N GLU A 566 -32.86 -6.65 -42.25
CA GLU A 566 -32.51 -5.80 -43.39
C GLU A 566 -31.94 -4.47 -42.91
N TRP A 567 -30.99 -3.94 -43.69
CA TRP A 567 -30.30 -2.68 -43.42
C TRP A 567 -30.94 -1.58 -44.26
N HIS A 568 -31.50 -0.56 -43.62
CA HIS A 568 -32.00 0.63 -44.31
C HIS A 568 -31.15 1.85 -43.98
N ARG A 569 -30.87 2.65 -45.00
CA ARG A 569 -30.31 4.00 -44.86
C ARG A 569 -31.47 4.98 -44.74
N VAL A 570 -31.49 5.79 -43.71
CA VAL A 570 -32.54 6.80 -43.54
C VAL A 570 -31.92 8.13 -43.15
N ASP A 571 -32.55 9.19 -43.63
CA ASP A 571 -32.13 10.57 -43.44
C ASP A 571 -32.24 10.98 -41.96
N VAL A 572 -31.15 11.54 -41.43
CA VAL A 572 -31.00 12.00 -40.05
C VAL A 572 -32.08 13.03 -39.68
N GLN A 573 -32.52 13.85 -40.63
CA GLN A 573 -33.55 14.87 -40.37
C GLN A 573 -34.94 14.28 -40.09
N GLN A 574 -35.26 13.12 -40.69
CA GLN A 574 -36.53 12.43 -40.40
C GLN A 574 -36.53 11.79 -39.01
N LEU A 575 -35.36 11.36 -38.53
CA LEU A 575 -35.21 10.75 -37.21
C LEU A 575 -35.39 11.78 -36.08
N GLU A 576 -34.84 12.98 -36.27
CA GLU A 576 -34.96 14.08 -35.32
C GLU A 576 -36.41 14.60 -35.22
N ALA A 577 -37.14 14.62 -36.33
CA ALA A 577 -38.57 14.96 -36.35
C ALA A 577 -39.43 13.92 -35.61
N ALA A 578 -39.21 12.62 -35.85
CA ALA A 578 -39.91 11.54 -35.16
C ALA A 578 -39.62 11.51 -33.64
N GLN A 579 -38.38 11.84 -33.25
CA GLN A 579 -37.99 11.94 -31.85
C GLN A 579 -38.66 13.12 -31.14
N ALA A 580 -38.75 14.27 -31.81
CA ALA A 580 -39.41 15.46 -31.27
C ALA A 580 -40.93 15.25 -31.09
N GLU A 581 -41.55 14.40 -31.90
CA GLU A 581 -42.97 14.08 -31.83
C GLU A 581 -43.28 13.01 -30.75
N ALA A 582 -42.47 11.95 -30.66
CA ALA A 582 -42.62 10.91 -29.64
C ALA A 582 -42.43 11.42 -28.20
N LEU A 583 -41.60 12.45 -28.01
CA LEU A 583 -41.41 13.11 -26.72
C LEU A 583 -42.57 14.04 -26.34
N ARG A 584 -43.37 14.53 -27.31
CA ARG A 584 -44.51 15.42 -27.06
C ARG A 584 -45.79 14.66 -26.67
N THR A 585 -45.95 13.40 -27.07
CA THR A 585 -47.19 12.63 -26.91
C THR A 585 -47.27 11.76 -25.65
N LEU A 586 -46.30 11.85 -24.72
CA LEU A 586 -46.32 11.08 -23.47
C LEU A 586 -47.35 11.67 -22.48
N GLN A 587 -48.55 11.10 -22.44
CA GLN A 587 -49.54 11.31 -21.37
C GLN A 587 -49.49 10.17 -20.33
N TRP A 588 -49.85 10.51 -19.09
CA TRP A 588 -49.80 9.61 -17.94
C TRP A 588 -51.19 9.52 -17.30
N GLU A 589 -51.66 8.31 -17.04
CA GLU A 589 -52.80 8.08 -16.14
C GLU A 589 -52.31 7.50 -14.81
N VAL A 590 -53.03 7.84 -13.74
CA VAL A 590 -52.75 7.42 -12.37
C VAL A 590 -53.88 6.52 -11.91
N GLU A 591 -53.59 5.25 -11.71
CA GLU A 591 -54.47 4.29 -11.05
C GLU A 591 -53.70 3.64 -9.89
N ASP A 592 -54.34 3.52 -8.74
CA ASP A 592 -53.82 2.87 -7.51
C ASP A 592 -52.40 3.30 -7.08
N GLY A 593 -52.11 4.60 -7.17
CA GLY A 593 -50.86 5.18 -6.66
C GLY A 593 -49.60 4.79 -7.44
N CYS A 594 -49.74 4.06 -8.55
CA CYS A 594 -48.66 3.72 -9.48
C CYS A 594 -48.86 4.46 -10.81
N ARG A 595 -47.78 5.09 -11.33
CA ARG A 595 -47.80 5.74 -12.64
C ARG A 595 -47.48 4.72 -13.73
N HIS A 596 -48.40 4.48 -14.64
CA HIS A 596 -48.20 3.60 -15.79
C HIS A 596 -47.93 4.44 -17.07
N ILE A 597 -47.05 3.94 -17.95
CA ILE A 597 -46.85 4.49 -19.29
C ILE A 597 -47.82 3.76 -20.22
N VAL A 598 -48.78 4.47 -20.80
CA VAL A 598 -49.63 3.94 -21.86
C VAL A 598 -49.04 4.38 -23.20
N GLN A 599 -48.44 3.45 -23.96
CA GLN A 599 -48.11 3.68 -25.37
C GLN A 599 -49.30 3.26 -26.24
N PRO A 600 -49.93 4.18 -27.00
CA PRO A 600 -50.86 3.76 -28.04
C PRO A 600 -50.06 3.33 -29.27
N TYR A 601 -50.08 2.03 -29.60
CA TYR A 601 -49.61 1.55 -30.89
C TYR A 601 -50.52 2.12 -32.00
N ARG A 602 -50.01 3.03 -32.83
CA ARG A 602 -50.59 3.35 -34.15
C ARG A 602 -49.58 3.02 -35.24
N ASN A 603 -49.64 1.78 -35.71
CA ASN A 603 -48.76 1.16 -36.72
C ASN A 603 -49.05 1.58 -38.18
N ALA A 604 -49.90 2.58 -38.43
CA ALA A 604 -50.40 2.88 -39.78
C ALA A 604 -49.62 4.00 -40.51
N GLU A 605 -49.20 5.04 -39.80
CA GLU A 605 -48.62 6.24 -40.45
C GLU A 605 -47.15 6.06 -40.85
N VAL A 606 -46.38 5.30 -40.06
CA VAL A 606 -44.98 4.96 -40.38
C VAL A 606 -44.89 4.03 -41.59
N ARG A 607 -45.87 3.13 -41.80
CA ARG A 607 -45.92 2.26 -43.00
C ARG A 607 -46.20 3.05 -44.28
N ALA A 608 -46.98 4.14 -44.21
CA ALA A 608 -47.28 4.97 -45.39
C ALA A 608 -46.07 5.80 -45.86
N ALA A 609 -45.22 6.24 -44.92
CA ALA A 609 -44.00 6.99 -45.23
C ALA A 609 -42.90 6.14 -45.89
N MET A 610 -42.85 4.84 -45.62
CA MET A 610 -41.80 3.94 -46.11
C MET A 610 -42.10 3.28 -47.47
N ALA A 611 -43.32 3.43 -48.01
CA ALA A 611 -43.75 2.74 -49.22
C ALA A 611 -43.41 3.43 -50.56
N ASN A 612 -42.67 4.55 -50.57
CA ASN A 612 -42.46 5.32 -51.80
C ASN A 612 -41.02 5.87 -51.96
N PRO A 613 -40.04 5.06 -52.40
CA PRO A 613 -38.71 5.56 -52.73
C PRO A 613 -38.71 6.15 -54.16
N ARG A 614 -38.44 7.45 -54.29
CA ARG A 614 -38.10 8.06 -55.59
C ARG A 614 -36.69 7.61 -56.02
N PRO A 615 -36.47 7.15 -57.26
CA PRO A 615 -35.13 6.83 -57.74
C PRO A 615 -34.38 8.11 -58.16
N ALA A 616 -33.11 8.22 -57.77
CA ALA A 616 -32.17 9.24 -58.25
C ALA A 616 -31.20 8.63 -59.30
N PRO A 617 -30.64 9.43 -60.24
CA PRO A 617 -30.22 8.95 -61.56
C PRO A 617 -28.82 8.33 -61.59
N CYS A 618 -28.68 7.35 -62.50
CA CYS A 618 -27.46 6.61 -62.79
C CYS A 618 -26.54 7.38 -63.77
N GLY A 619 -25.25 7.47 -63.45
CA GLY A 619 -24.14 7.85 -64.32
C GLY A 619 -22.84 7.77 -63.51
N SER A 620 -21.70 7.23 -63.95
CA SER A 620 -21.18 6.80 -65.26
C SER A 620 -20.00 5.83 -64.99
N ARG A 621 -19.83 4.80 -65.83
CA ARG A 621 -18.77 3.78 -65.77
C ARG A 621 -17.36 4.35 -66.06
N PRO A 622 -16.26 3.75 -65.55
CA PRO A 622 -14.94 3.86 -66.19
C PRO A 622 -14.68 2.71 -67.18
N ARG A 623 -14.04 3.07 -68.29
CA ARG A 623 -13.60 2.22 -69.41
C ARG A 623 -12.41 1.34 -69.01
N VAL A 624 -12.41 0.12 -69.53
CA VAL A 624 -11.25 -0.78 -69.65
C VAL A 624 -10.38 -0.30 -70.81
N LEU A 625 -9.05 -0.29 -70.62
CA LEU A 625 -8.08 -0.23 -71.71
C LEU A 625 -7.13 -1.43 -71.59
N HIS A 626 -6.86 -2.01 -72.76
CA HIS A 626 -6.00 -3.16 -73.04
C HIS A 626 -4.53 -2.92 -72.70
#